data_AF-A0A5J4PFU3-F1
#
_entry.id   AF-A0A5J4PFU3-F1
#
_cell.length_a   1.000
_cell.length_b   1.000
_cell.length_c   1.000
_cell.angle_alpha   90.00
_cell.angle_beta   90.00
_cell.angle_gamma   90.00
#
_symmetry.space_group_name_H-M   'P 1'
#
loop_
_entity.id
_entity.type
_entity.pdbx_description
1 polymer ?
#
loop_
_entity_poly.entity_id
_entity_poly.type
_entity_poly.pdbx_seq_one_letter_code
_entity_poly.pdbx_strand_id
1 'polypeptide(L)'
;MTFEEQLKDIKTQFRLFMNGVVSQSIREKGLNYKHNFGIELPRLKAIATGYEKSHKLAQTLWKEDIRESKILAGLLQPVNSFFPDIADTWVADVQNIEIAELTCMNLFQHLPYAPAKSFQWITDEQEYVQTCGFLTIARLLSQKGDMTERASDEFVD
;
A
#
# COMPACT_ATOMS: atom_id res chain seq x y z
N MET A 1 -16.98 16.93 5.43
CA MET A 1 -17.49 16.22 4.24
C MET A 1 -18.09 14.92 4.70
N THR A 2 -19.25 14.54 4.17
CA THR A 2 -19.81 13.20 4.33
C THR A 2 -18.95 12.18 3.57
N PHE A 3 -19.14 10.89 3.86
CA PHE A 3 -18.41 9.80 3.18
C PHE A 3 -18.60 9.82 1.66
N GLU A 4 -19.84 10.04 1.17
CA GLU A 4 -20.14 10.11 -0.26
C GLU A 4 -19.50 11.34 -0.92
N GLU A 5 -19.49 12.48 -0.22
CA GLU A 5 -18.79 13.68 -0.68
C GLU A 5 -17.28 13.45 -0.79
N GLN A 6 -16.67 12.74 0.16
CA GLN A 6 -15.24 12.40 0.10
C GLN A 6 -14.92 11.53 -1.12
N LEU A 7 -15.70 10.47 -1.37
CA LEU A 7 -15.50 9.61 -2.54
C LEU A 7 -15.64 10.41 -3.84
N LYS A 8 -16.71 11.21 -3.95
CA LYS A 8 -16.94 12.06 -5.12
C LYS A 8 -15.81 13.07 -5.34
N ASP A 9 -15.34 13.69 -4.26
CA ASP A 9 -14.22 14.63 -4.32
C ASP A 9 -12.93 13.94 -4.77
N ILE A 10 -12.56 12.79 -4.19
CA ILE A 10 -11.39 12.00 -4.62
C ILE A 10 -11.45 11.69 -6.12
N LYS A 11 -12.60 11.23 -6.63
CA LYS A 11 -12.76 10.97 -8.07
C LYS A 11 -12.65 12.23 -8.91
N THR A 12 -13.08 13.37 -8.39
CA THR A 12 -12.92 14.67 -9.04
C THR A 12 -11.44 15.07 -9.10
N GLN A 13 -10.71 14.91 -7.99
CA GLN A 13 -9.25 15.13 -7.94
C GLN A 13 -8.52 14.23 -8.94
N PHE A 14 -8.95 12.96 -9.08
CA PHE A 14 -8.34 12.06 -10.05
C PHE A 14 -8.49 12.53 -11.49
N ARG A 15 -9.69 13.00 -11.85
CA ARG A 15 -9.94 13.54 -13.20
C ARG A 15 -9.18 14.85 -13.43
N LEU A 16 -9.06 15.69 -12.41
CA LEU A 16 -8.39 16.98 -12.48
C LEU A 16 -6.88 16.83 -12.72
N PHE A 17 -6.25 15.86 -12.07
CA PHE A 17 -4.80 15.65 -12.15
C PHE A 17 -4.37 14.49 -13.06
N MET A 18 -5.31 13.94 -13.83
CA MET A 18 -5.04 12.86 -14.77
C MET A 18 -3.94 13.27 -15.77
N ASN A 19 -2.97 12.38 -15.95
CA ASN A 19 -1.86 12.55 -16.88
C ASN A 19 -1.83 11.36 -17.85
N GLY A 20 -2.37 11.58 -19.04
CA GLY A 20 -2.48 10.54 -20.07
C GLY A 20 -1.13 9.99 -20.53
N VAL A 21 -0.09 10.83 -20.60
CA VAL A 21 1.26 10.43 -21.02
C VAL A 21 1.87 9.47 -19.98
N VAL A 22 1.74 9.80 -18.69
CA VAL A 22 2.20 8.91 -17.60
C VAL A 22 1.38 7.63 -17.57
N SER A 23 0.05 7.72 -17.71
CA SER A 23 -0.83 6.55 -17.76
C SER A 23 -0.45 5.58 -18.89
N GLN A 24 -0.11 6.11 -20.07
CA GLN A 24 0.36 5.32 -21.20
C GLN A 24 1.73 4.69 -20.92
N SER A 25 2.70 5.48 -20.43
CA SER A 25 4.04 4.98 -20.13
C SER A 25 4.04 3.86 -19.08
N ILE A 26 3.17 3.95 -18.07
CA ILE A 26 3.00 2.89 -17.05
C ILE A 26 2.54 1.57 -17.71
N ARG A 27 1.60 1.63 -18.66
CA ARG A 27 1.13 0.45 -19.39
C ARG A 27 2.22 -0.14 -20.29
N GLU A 28 2.96 0.71 -21.00
CA GLU A 28 4.07 0.29 -21.87
C GLU A 28 5.20 -0.42 -21.08
N LYS A 29 5.36 -0.08 -19.80
CA LYS A 29 6.31 -0.73 -18.87
C LYS A 29 5.77 -2.02 -18.23
N GLY A 30 4.59 -2.48 -18.62
CA GLY A 30 4.01 -3.74 -18.16
C GLY A 30 3.32 -3.69 -16.80
N LEU A 31 3.13 -2.50 -16.20
CA LEU A 31 2.33 -2.35 -14.99
C LEU A 31 0.84 -2.34 -15.36
N ASN A 32 0.23 -3.53 -15.28
CA ASN A 32 -1.15 -3.74 -15.65
C ASN A 32 -2.10 -3.33 -14.52
N TYR A 33 -2.81 -2.24 -14.75
CA TYR A 33 -3.94 -1.79 -13.94
C TYR A 33 -5.19 -1.77 -14.80
N LYS A 34 -6.35 -2.19 -14.26
CA LYS A 34 -7.63 -2.05 -14.98
C LYS A 34 -7.93 -0.59 -15.30
N HIS A 35 -7.67 0.30 -14.35
CA HIS A 35 -7.72 1.74 -14.57
C HIS A 35 -6.55 2.46 -13.90
N ASN A 36 -6.00 3.46 -14.60
CA ASN A 36 -4.85 4.25 -14.17
C ASN A 36 -5.00 5.67 -14.72
N PHE A 37 -5.07 6.66 -13.83
CA PHE A 37 -5.14 8.07 -14.21
C PHE A 37 -3.75 8.69 -14.45
N GLY A 38 -2.66 7.97 -14.15
CA GLY A 38 -1.30 8.44 -14.37
C GLY A 38 -0.87 9.52 -13.38
N ILE A 39 -1.51 9.61 -12.22
CA ILE A 39 -1.22 10.66 -11.24
C ILE A 39 0.09 10.32 -10.53
N GLU A 40 1.00 11.30 -10.47
CA GLU A 40 2.30 11.12 -9.85
C GLU A 40 2.16 10.98 -8.33
N LEU A 41 3.01 10.15 -7.73
CA LEU A 41 2.96 9.85 -6.29
C LEU A 41 3.01 11.11 -5.40
N PRO A 42 3.83 12.15 -5.66
CA PRO A 42 3.81 13.37 -4.87
C PRO A 42 2.44 14.05 -4.84
N ARG A 43 1.72 14.03 -5.97
CA ARG A 43 0.37 14.58 -6.08
C ARG A 43 -0.63 13.75 -5.28
N LEU A 44 -0.55 12.42 -5.33
CA LEU A 44 -1.39 11.54 -4.51
C LEU A 44 -1.18 11.75 -3.01
N LYS A 45 0.08 11.92 -2.58
CA LYS A 45 0.39 12.28 -1.19
C LYS A 45 -0.23 13.63 -0.80
N ALA A 46 -0.16 14.64 -1.67
CA ALA A 46 -0.80 15.94 -1.43
C ALA A 46 -2.33 15.86 -1.39
N ILE A 47 -2.95 15.02 -2.22
CA ILE A 47 -4.40 14.75 -2.14
C ILE A 47 -4.73 14.10 -0.79
N ALA A 48 -3.95 13.10 -0.36
CA ALA A 48 -4.19 12.39 0.89
C ALA A 48 -4.17 13.32 2.12
N THR A 49 -3.38 14.40 2.13
CA THR A 49 -3.37 15.35 3.27
C THR A 49 -4.68 16.14 3.41
N GLY A 50 -5.55 16.14 2.39
CA GLY A 50 -6.88 16.74 2.46
C GLY A 50 -7.93 15.89 3.19
N TYR A 51 -7.58 14.67 3.62
CA TYR A 51 -8.52 13.76 4.28
C TYR A 51 -7.94 13.26 5.60
N GLU A 52 -8.82 13.10 6.59
CA GLU A 52 -8.49 12.34 7.79
C GLU A 52 -8.40 10.84 7.45
N LYS A 53 -7.48 10.14 8.12
CA LYS A 53 -7.39 8.68 8.00
C LYS A 53 -8.70 8.05 8.44
N SER A 54 -9.25 7.17 7.61
CA SER A 54 -10.55 6.55 7.82
C SER A 54 -10.53 5.13 7.29
N HIS A 55 -10.80 4.17 8.18
CA HIS A 55 -10.87 2.76 7.81
C HIS A 55 -11.91 2.52 6.71
N LYS A 56 -13.12 3.04 6.88
CA LYS A 56 -14.20 2.89 5.90
C LYS A 56 -13.81 3.43 4.53
N LEU A 57 -13.17 4.60 4.48
CA LEU A 57 -12.70 5.21 3.23
C LEU A 57 -11.60 4.38 2.58
N ALA A 58 -10.57 4.01 3.33
CA ALA A 58 -9.46 3.22 2.82
C ALA A 58 -9.91 1.84 2.31
N GLN A 59 -10.77 1.12 3.03
CA GLN A 59 -11.32 -0.16 2.58
C GLN A 59 -12.16 -0.01 1.30
N THR A 60 -12.90 1.10 1.16
CA THR A 60 -13.70 1.35 -0.05
C THR A 60 -12.79 1.63 -1.24
N LEU A 61 -11.78 2.49 -1.07
CA LEU A 61 -10.78 2.78 -2.11
C LEU A 61 -9.97 1.54 -2.49
N TRP A 62 -9.63 0.69 -1.53
CA TRP A 62 -8.90 -0.55 -1.81
C TRP A 62 -9.69 -1.50 -2.70
N LYS A 63 -11.01 -1.61 -2.53
CA LYS A 63 -11.85 -2.49 -3.36
C LYS A 63 -11.97 -2.02 -4.81
N GLU A 64 -11.56 -0.78 -5.11
CA GLU A 64 -11.59 -0.27 -6.47
C GLU A 64 -10.36 -0.75 -7.25
N ASP A 65 -10.60 -1.22 -8.46
CA ASP A 65 -9.55 -1.66 -9.38
C ASP A 65 -8.96 -0.47 -10.16
N ILE A 66 -8.47 0.50 -9.38
CA ILE A 66 -7.90 1.77 -9.86
C ILE A 66 -6.60 2.02 -9.10
N ARG A 67 -5.49 2.19 -9.83
CA ARG A 67 -4.15 2.42 -9.27
C ARG A 67 -4.14 3.48 -8.16
N GLU A 68 -4.65 4.67 -8.47
CA GLU A 68 -4.65 5.81 -7.53
C GLU A 68 -5.50 5.54 -6.28
N SER A 69 -6.55 4.71 -6.40
CA SER A 69 -7.41 4.35 -5.27
C SER A 69 -6.70 3.39 -4.32
N LYS A 70 -6.00 2.38 -4.86
CA LYS A 70 -5.14 1.47 -4.08
C LYS A 70 -4.05 2.23 -3.31
N ILE A 71 -3.37 3.16 -3.98
CA ILE A 71 -2.31 3.98 -3.36
C ILE A 71 -2.90 4.87 -2.25
N LEU A 72 -4.01 5.57 -2.50
CA LEU A 72 -4.67 6.39 -1.47
C LEU A 72 -5.18 5.54 -0.31
N ALA A 73 -5.67 4.33 -0.54
CA ALA A 73 -6.11 3.43 0.51
C ALA A 73 -4.97 3.13 1.51
N GLY A 74 -3.77 2.80 1.02
CA GLY A 74 -2.59 2.60 1.87
C GLY A 74 -2.18 3.85 2.65
N LEU A 75 -2.35 5.04 2.08
CA LEU A 75 -2.05 6.31 2.75
C LEU A 75 -3.10 6.68 3.83
N LEU A 76 -4.37 6.34 3.61
CA LEU A 76 -5.51 6.77 4.42
C LEU A 76 -5.98 5.73 5.45
N GLN A 77 -5.47 4.49 5.40
CA GLN A 77 -5.82 3.45 6.37
C GLN A 77 -5.20 3.74 7.75
N PRO A 78 -6.02 3.85 8.82
CA PRO A 78 -5.49 3.97 10.19
C PRO A 78 -4.92 2.63 10.68
N VAL A 79 -3.69 2.66 11.20
CA VAL A 79 -2.97 1.49 11.74
C VAL A 79 -3.77 0.75 12.82
N ASN A 80 -4.38 1.48 13.75
CA ASN A 80 -5.13 0.91 14.88
C ASN A 80 -6.43 0.18 14.50
N SER A 81 -6.89 0.35 13.27
CA SER A 81 -8.10 -0.28 12.72
C SER A 81 -7.79 -1.31 11.64
N PHE A 82 -6.51 -1.57 11.39
CA PHE A 82 -6.07 -2.53 10.39
C PHE A 82 -5.66 -3.82 11.09
N PHE A 83 -6.56 -4.79 11.09
CA PHE A 83 -6.37 -6.07 11.78
C PHE A 83 -5.64 -7.09 10.89
N PRO A 84 -4.99 -8.11 11.47
CA PRO A 84 -4.16 -9.06 10.72
C PRO A 84 -4.87 -9.78 9.57
N ASP A 85 -6.15 -10.10 9.72
CA ASP A 85 -7.03 -10.71 8.72
C ASP A 85 -7.30 -9.77 7.53
N ILE A 86 -7.48 -8.48 7.80
CA ILE A 86 -7.61 -7.45 6.76
C ILE A 86 -6.28 -7.29 6.01
N ALA A 87 -5.15 -7.36 6.72
CA ALA A 87 -3.83 -7.31 6.11
C ALA A 87 -3.61 -8.49 5.15
N ASP A 88 -3.97 -9.71 5.54
CA ASP A 88 -3.89 -10.88 4.66
C ASP A 88 -4.78 -10.72 3.42
N THR A 89 -5.99 -10.19 3.61
CA THR A 89 -6.91 -9.91 2.49
C THR A 89 -6.31 -8.90 1.51
N TRP A 90 -5.68 -7.83 2.01
CA TRP A 90 -5.04 -6.83 1.16
C TRP A 90 -3.83 -7.41 0.44
N VAL A 91 -2.95 -8.12 1.14
CA VAL A 91 -1.74 -8.71 0.55
C VAL A 91 -2.07 -9.71 -0.56
N ALA A 92 -3.09 -10.56 -0.37
CA ALA A 92 -3.54 -11.50 -1.39
C ALA A 92 -4.11 -10.82 -2.66
N ASP A 93 -4.57 -9.57 -2.54
CA ASP A 93 -5.13 -8.78 -3.63
C ASP A 93 -4.08 -7.90 -4.34
N VAL A 94 -2.82 -7.93 -3.91
CA VAL A 94 -1.73 -7.20 -4.57
C VAL A 94 -1.34 -7.90 -5.87
N GLN A 95 -1.40 -7.16 -6.98
CA GLN A 95 -1.17 -7.70 -8.33
C GLN A 95 0.08 -7.13 -9.03
N ASN A 96 0.81 -6.22 -8.39
CA ASN A 96 2.04 -5.66 -8.96
C ASN A 96 2.97 -5.09 -7.88
N ILE A 97 4.24 -4.90 -8.27
CA ILE A 97 5.30 -4.43 -7.39
C ILE A 97 5.06 -3.03 -6.81
N GLU A 98 4.46 -2.11 -7.58
CA GLU A 98 4.23 -0.74 -7.11
C GLU A 98 3.24 -0.72 -5.93
N ILE A 99 2.12 -1.44 -6.05
CA ILE A 99 1.15 -1.55 -4.94
C ILE A 99 1.78 -2.28 -3.75
N ALA A 100 2.59 -3.32 -3.98
CA ALA A 100 3.32 -4.02 -2.91
C ALA A 100 4.23 -3.04 -2.14
N GLU A 101 5.13 -2.35 -2.84
CA GLU A 101 6.09 -1.41 -2.26
C GLU A 101 5.42 -0.27 -1.50
N LEU A 102 4.42 0.37 -2.13
CA LEU A 102 3.75 1.52 -1.53
C LEU A 102 2.89 1.11 -0.34
N THR A 103 2.23 -0.05 -0.37
CA THR A 103 1.43 -0.51 0.78
C THR A 103 2.33 -0.94 1.94
N CYS A 104 3.43 -1.65 1.65
CA CYS A 104 4.43 -2.00 2.66
C CYS A 104 5.04 -0.76 3.31
N MET A 105 5.37 0.25 2.50
CA MET A 105 5.93 1.52 2.95
C MET A 105 4.95 2.35 3.75
N ASN A 106 3.71 2.53 3.31
CA ASN A 106 2.83 3.52 3.93
C ASN A 106 1.98 2.95 5.06
N LEU A 107 1.82 1.62 5.10
CA LEU A 107 0.93 0.95 6.05
C LEU A 107 1.62 -0.20 6.78
N PHE A 108 2.07 -1.25 6.08
CA PHE A 108 2.42 -2.50 6.76
C PHE A 108 3.59 -2.37 7.72
N GLN A 109 4.64 -1.62 7.38
CA GLN A 109 5.79 -1.41 8.28
C GLN A 109 5.42 -0.74 9.61
N HIS A 110 4.23 -0.13 9.72
CA HIS A 110 3.77 0.54 10.93
C HIS A 110 2.82 -0.31 11.78
N LEU A 111 2.48 -1.53 11.33
CA LEU A 111 1.58 -2.41 12.07
C LEU A 111 2.33 -3.05 13.25
N PRO A 112 1.72 -3.13 14.45
CA PRO A 112 2.38 -3.71 15.62
C PRO A 112 2.72 -5.20 15.43
N TYR A 113 1.98 -5.90 14.56
CA TYR A 113 2.18 -7.30 14.22
C TYR A 113 2.98 -7.52 12.92
N ALA A 114 3.55 -6.46 12.33
CA ALA A 114 4.27 -6.52 11.06
C ALA A 114 5.40 -7.55 11.03
N PRO A 115 6.24 -7.73 12.08
CA PRO A 115 7.29 -8.75 12.04
C PRO A 115 6.74 -10.16 11.83
N ALA A 116 5.77 -10.58 12.66
CA ALA A 116 5.16 -11.90 12.57
C ALA A 116 4.50 -12.14 11.20
N LYS A 117 3.78 -11.13 10.68
CA LYS A 117 3.16 -11.22 9.35
C LYS A 117 4.17 -11.29 8.22
N SER A 118 5.26 -10.54 8.31
CA SER A 118 6.30 -10.57 7.28
C SER A 118 6.91 -11.96 7.11
N PHE A 119 7.21 -12.67 8.20
CA PHE A 119 7.69 -14.05 8.15
C PHE A 119 6.64 -15.01 7.58
N GLN A 120 5.37 -14.87 7.99
CA GLN A 120 4.29 -15.68 7.41
C GLN A 120 4.20 -15.48 5.90
N TRP A 121 4.18 -14.23 5.41
CA TRP A 121 4.04 -13.94 3.99
C TRP A 121 5.25 -14.38 3.18
N ILE A 122 6.48 -14.31 3.70
CA ILE A 122 7.70 -14.81 3.03
C ILE A 122 7.59 -16.29 2.65
N THR A 123 6.88 -17.09 3.46
CA THR A 123 6.70 -18.53 3.22
C THR A 123 5.56 -18.84 2.25
N ASP A 124 4.80 -17.86 1.78
CA ASP A 124 3.72 -18.06 0.82
C ASP A 124 4.28 -18.29 -0.60
N GLU A 125 3.59 -19.11 -1.40
CA GLU A 125 4.00 -19.40 -2.78
C GLU A 125 3.56 -18.32 -3.78
N GLN A 126 2.58 -17.49 -3.40
CA GLN A 126 2.11 -16.39 -4.25
C GLN A 126 3.15 -15.27 -4.28
N GLU A 127 3.67 -14.99 -5.48
CA GLU A 127 4.78 -14.05 -5.72
C GLU A 127 4.64 -12.72 -4.97
N TYR A 128 3.48 -12.04 -5.08
CA TYR A 128 3.30 -10.74 -4.44
C TYR A 128 3.02 -10.81 -2.94
N VAL A 129 2.49 -11.93 -2.44
CA VAL A 129 2.38 -12.16 -1.00
C VAL A 129 3.78 -12.28 -0.40
N GLN A 130 4.60 -13.15 -0.97
CA GLN A 130 6.01 -13.32 -0.61
C GLN A 130 6.80 -12.01 -0.72
N THR A 131 6.59 -11.27 -1.81
CA THR A 131 7.22 -9.96 -2.03
C THR A 131 6.83 -8.97 -0.92
N CYS A 132 5.55 -8.90 -0.51
CA CYS A 132 5.13 -8.05 0.60
C CYS A 132 5.80 -8.45 1.91
N GLY A 133 6.00 -9.75 2.15
CA GLY A 133 6.75 -10.28 3.28
C GLY A 133 8.18 -9.73 3.31
N PHE A 134 8.95 -9.93 2.23
CA PHE A 134 10.34 -9.44 2.12
C PHE A 134 10.45 -7.92 2.24
N LEU A 135 9.58 -7.17 1.55
CA LEU A 135 9.58 -5.70 1.60
C LEU A 135 9.28 -5.18 3.00
N THR A 136 8.35 -5.81 3.72
CA THR A 136 7.98 -5.41 5.08
C THR A 136 9.13 -5.67 6.05
N ILE A 137 9.76 -6.85 6.04
CA ILE A 137 10.87 -7.14 6.95
C ILE A 137 12.10 -6.27 6.67
N ALA A 138 12.44 -6.06 5.39
CA ALA A 138 13.57 -5.20 5.01
C ALA A 138 13.40 -3.76 5.53
N ARG A 139 12.16 -3.25 5.50
CA ARG A 139 11.81 -1.94 6.06
C ARG A 139 11.92 -1.90 7.57
N LEU A 140 11.41 -2.92 8.27
CA LEU A 140 11.52 -3.02 9.73
C LEU A 140 12.98 -3.05 10.19
N LEU A 141 13.84 -3.80 9.49
CA LEU A 141 15.28 -3.85 9.75
C LEU A 141 15.95 -2.50 9.49
N SER A 142 15.60 -1.82 8.39
CA SER A 142 16.15 -0.50 8.06
C SER A 142 15.78 0.58 9.08
N GLN A 143 14.59 0.49 9.70
CA GLN A 143 14.16 1.41 10.76
C GLN A 143 14.83 1.13 12.10
N LYS A 144 15.12 -0.15 12.39
CA LYS A 144 15.85 -0.59 13.59
C LYS A 144 17.37 -0.46 13.47
N GLY A 145 17.83 0.23 12.41
CA GLY A 145 19.22 0.50 12.03
C GLY A 145 20.15 1.16 13.06
N ASP A 146 19.75 1.31 14.33
CA ASP A 146 20.66 1.27 15.48
C ASP A 146 20.82 -0.20 15.91
N MET A 147 21.27 -1.05 14.98
CA MET A 147 21.38 -2.50 15.15
C MET A 147 22.40 -2.84 16.24
N THR A 148 21.94 -2.99 17.49
CA THR A 148 22.70 -3.67 18.55
C THR A 148 22.34 -5.15 18.51
N GLU A 149 23.25 -5.95 17.93
CA GLU A 149 23.60 -7.38 18.09
C GLU A 149 22.54 -8.47 18.36
N ARG A 150 21.27 -8.20 18.67
CA ARG A 150 20.31 -9.23 19.13
C ARG A 150 19.39 -9.80 18.05
N ALA A 151 19.49 -9.33 16.82
CA ALA A 151 18.72 -9.87 15.69
C ALA A 151 19.54 -10.82 14.80
N SER A 152 20.84 -11.01 15.07
CA SER A 152 21.66 -11.98 14.32
C SER A 152 21.31 -13.43 14.63
N ASP A 153 20.78 -13.70 15.82
CA ASP A 153 20.69 -15.06 16.34
C ASP A 153 19.40 -15.80 15.90
N GLU A 154 18.47 -15.14 15.22
CA GLU A 154 17.27 -15.79 14.65
C GLU A 154 17.37 -16.06 13.13
N PHE A 155 18.46 -15.64 12.47
CA PHE A 155 18.67 -15.86 11.03
C PHE A 155 19.64 -17.00 10.70
N VAL A 156 20.18 -17.68 11.72
CA VAL A 156 21.08 -18.83 11.55
C VAL A 156 20.66 -19.94 12.49
N ASP A 157 19.60 -20.65 12.11
CA ASP A 157 19.42 -22.09 12.39
C ASP A 157 18.52 -22.71 11.30
#